data_AF-A0A0M9VX56-F1
#
_entry.id   AF-A0A0M9VX56-F1
#
_cell.length_a   1.000
_cell.length_b   1.000
_cell.length_c   1.000
_cell.angle_alpha   90.00
_cell.angle_beta   90.00
_cell.angle_gamma   90.00
#
_symmetry.space_group_name_H-M   'P 1'
#
loop_
_entity.id
_entity.type
_entity.pdbx_description
1 polymer ?
#
loop_
_entity_poly.entity_id
_entity_poly.type
_entity_poly.pdbx_seq_one_letter_code
_entity_poly.pdbx_strand_id
1 'polypeptide(L)'
;MPSRRLGHKDLVPKYLSTNFDLFFDKYNNVLVQSNSYVTKRQSIKLLGEILLDRSNYSVMTAYVDHGEHLKICMNLLRDDRKMVQYEGFHVFKVFVANPHKSIAVQKILLMNREKLLTFLAHFLEDRTDDEQFIDERDFLIKQIRNMPANPVAPQR
;
A
#
# COMPACT_ATOMS: atom_id res chain seq x y z
N MET A 1 -2.50 -6.07 40.98
CA MET A 1 -1.57 -6.76 40.05
C MET A 1 -1.64 -6.07 38.69
N PRO A 2 -0.70 -5.18 38.33
CA PRO A 2 -0.71 -4.54 37.02
C PRO A 2 -0.11 -5.47 35.97
N SER A 3 -0.92 -5.82 34.96
CA SER A 3 -0.54 -6.66 33.83
C SER A 3 0.61 -6.03 33.03
N ARG A 4 1.73 -6.77 32.96
CA ARG A 4 2.82 -6.56 31.99
C ARG A 4 2.27 -6.64 30.56
N ARG A 5 1.95 -5.50 29.94
CA ARG A 5 1.78 -5.36 28.48
C ARG A 5 2.58 -4.16 27.95
N LEU A 6 3.84 -4.02 28.37
CA LEU A 6 4.73 -2.91 27.99
C LEU A 6 6.05 -3.37 27.33
N GLY A 7 6.18 -4.62 26.89
CA GLY A 7 7.48 -5.18 26.46
C GLY A 7 7.77 -5.27 24.96
N HIS A 8 6.80 -5.09 24.05
CA HIS A 8 6.97 -5.46 22.64
C HIS A 8 6.61 -4.39 21.60
N LYS A 9 6.11 -3.22 22.01
CA LYS A 9 5.74 -2.17 21.04
C LYS A 9 6.94 -1.55 20.32
N ASP A 10 8.13 -1.55 20.94
CA ASP A 10 9.34 -0.96 20.34
C ASP A 10 10.25 -1.98 19.64
N LEU A 11 10.03 -3.28 19.87
CA LEU A 11 10.85 -4.34 19.28
C LEU A 11 10.49 -4.60 17.81
N VAL A 12 9.20 -4.57 17.47
CA VAL A 12 8.72 -4.83 16.10
C VAL A 12 9.20 -3.74 15.12
N PRO A 13 9.01 -2.43 15.38
CA PRO A 13 9.49 -1.39 14.47
C PRO A 13 11.00 -1.43 14.28
N LYS A 14 11.75 -1.72 15.35
CA LYS A 14 13.21 -1.87 15.29
C LYS A 14 13.62 -3.06 14.44
N TYR A 15 13.01 -4.24 14.66
CA TYR A 15 13.30 -5.44 13.87
C TYR A 15 13.00 -5.23 12.38
N LEU A 16 11.82 -4.67 12.06
CA LEU A 16 11.41 -4.40 10.69
C LEU A 16 12.33 -3.39 10.01
N SER A 17 12.75 -2.34 10.71
CA SER A 17 13.68 -1.35 10.15
C SER A 17 15.07 -1.95 9.92
N THR A 18 15.60 -2.75 10.85
CA THR A 18 16.93 -3.36 10.71
C THR A 18 16.99 -4.45 9.64
N ASN A 19 15.90 -5.20 9.46
CA ASN A 19 15.84 -6.34 8.53
C ASN A 19 14.96 -6.06 7.32
N PHE A 20 14.81 -4.78 6.96
CA PHE A 20 13.80 -4.31 6.01
C PHE A 20 13.81 -5.10 4.70
N ASP A 21 14.96 -5.14 4.02
CA ASP A 21 15.08 -5.77 2.70
C ASP A 21 14.78 -7.27 2.78
N LEU A 22 15.39 -7.99 3.73
CA LEU A 22 15.19 -9.42 3.89
C LEU A 22 13.75 -9.78 4.27
N PHE A 23 13.13 -8.98 5.14
CA PHE A 23 11.78 -9.20 5.59
C PHE A 23 10.79 -8.96 4.46
N PHE A 24 10.83 -7.79 3.82
CA PHE A 24 9.85 -7.42 2.81
C PHE A 24 10.05 -8.15 1.48
N ASP A 25 11.26 -8.56 1.13
CA ASP A 25 11.49 -9.47 0.00
C ASP A 25 10.70 -10.78 0.20
N LYS A 26 10.89 -11.46 1.34
CA LYS A 26 10.16 -12.69 1.66
C LYS A 26 8.66 -12.46 1.84
N TYR A 27 8.30 -11.40 2.55
CA TYR A 27 6.90 -11.07 2.82
C TYR A 27 6.12 -10.86 1.51
N ASN A 28 6.70 -10.10 0.58
CA ASN A 28 6.04 -9.78 -0.67
C ASN A 28 6.04 -10.96 -1.65
N ASN A 29 7.16 -11.67 -1.77
CA ASN A 29 7.30 -12.75 -2.76
C ASN A 29 6.67 -14.08 -2.31
N VAL A 30 6.52 -14.30 -1.00
CA VAL A 30 5.95 -15.56 -0.48
C VAL A 30 4.52 -15.35 0.04
N LEU A 31 4.30 -14.35 0.90
CA LEU A 31 3.04 -14.22 1.62
C LEU A 31 2.00 -13.42 0.82
N VAL A 32 2.35 -12.22 0.37
CA VAL A 32 1.46 -11.36 -0.44
C VAL A 32 1.13 -12.00 -1.79
N GLN A 33 2.07 -12.74 -2.37
CA GLN A 33 1.88 -13.44 -3.64
C GLN A 33 1.43 -14.89 -3.50
N SER A 34 1.07 -15.34 -2.29
CA SER A 34 0.68 -16.73 -2.02
C SER A 34 -0.49 -17.21 -2.90
N ASN A 35 -0.46 -18.48 -3.31
CA ASN A 35 -1.58 -19.13 -3.97
C ASN A 35 -2.75 -19.42 -3.00
N SER A 36 -2.45 -19.55 -1.70
CA SER A 36 -3.46 -19.70 -0.66
C SER A 36 -4.24 -18.39 -0.49
N TYR A 37 -5.55 -18.42 -0.77
CA TYR A 37 -6.41 -17.25 -0.62
C TYR A 37 -6.35 -16.67 0.80
N VAL A 38 -6.47 -17.51 1.82
CA VAL A 38 -6.46 -17.06 3.23
C VAL A 38 -5.12 -16.43 3.57
N THR A 39 -4.01 -17.07 3.21
CA THR A 39 -2.67 -16.56 3.47
C THR A 39 -2.45 -15.23 2.77
N LYS A 40 -2.74 -15.15 1.47
CA LYS A 40 -2.61 -13.94 0.67
C LYS A 40 -3.41 -12.80 1.27
N ARG A 41 -4.71 -12.99 1.50
CA ARG A 41 -5.60 -11.96 2.03
C ARG A 41 -5.13 -11.45 3.40
N GLN A 42 -4.87 -12.35 4.35
CA GLN A 42 -4.47 -11.95 5.70
C GLN A 42 -3.10 -11.26 5.70
N SER A 43 -2.20 -11.66 4.79
CA SER A 43 -0.88 -11.03 4.68
C SER A 43 -0.98 -9.62 4.10
N ILE A 44 -1.87 -9.36 3.14
CA ILE A 44 -2.09 -8.01 2.61
C ILE A 44 -2.74 -7.12 3.68
N LYS A 45 -3.73 -7.65 4.39
CA LYS A 45 -4.36 -6.92 5.50
C LYS A 45 -3.35 -6.53 6.58
N LEU A 46 -2.54 -7.49 7.02
CA LEU A 46 -1.48 -7.25 8.00
C LEU A 46 -0.43 -6.25 7.48
N LEU A 47 -0.10 -6.28 6.18
CA LEU A 47 0.78 -5.28 5.57
C LEU A 47 0.17 -3.88 5.69
N GLY A 48 -1.12 -3.72 5.39
CA GLY A 48 -1.84 -2.46 5.58
C GLY A 48 -1.78 -1.98 7.03
N GLU A 49 -2.02 -2.87 8.00
CA GLU A 49 -1.92 -2.56 9.43
C GLU A 49 -0.50 -2.13 9.84
N ILE A 50 0.54 -2.82 9.36
CA ILE A 50 1.95 -2.47 9.62
C ILE A 50 2.28 -1.08 9.08
N LEU A 51 1.87 -0.78 7.85
CA LEU A 51 2.18 0.49 7.18
C LEU A 51 1.40 1.68 7.76
N LEU A 52 0.23 1.45 8.34
CA LEU A 52 -0.60 2.50 8.96
C LEU A 52 -0.29 2.71 10.45
N ASP A 53 0.47 1.82 11.09
CA ASP A 53 0.92 2.01 12.46
C ASP A 53 1.94 3.15 12.55
N ARG A 54 1.63 4.15 13.39
CA ARG A 54 2.48 5.34 13.60
C ARG A 54 3.88 4.98 14.10
N SER A 55 4.03 3.89 14.85
CA SER A 55 5.33 3.40 15.32
C SER A 55 6.24 2.90 14.19
N ASN A 56 5.66 2.54 13.04
CA ASN A 56 6.35 2.03 11.87
C ASN A 56 6.55 3.11 10.79
N TYR A 57 6.50 4.40 11.12
CA TYR A 57 6.61 5.48 10.12
C TYR A 57 7.86 5.34 9.23
N SER A 58 9.03 5.05 9.81
CA SER A 58 10.27 4.81 9.04
C SER A 58 10.14 3.65 8.06
N VAL A 59 9.53 2.54 8.51
CA VAL A 59 9.28 1.34 7.70
C VAL A 59 8.29 1.65 6.58
N MET A 60 7.21 2.37 6.88
CA MET A 60 6.22 2.79 5.89
C MET A 60 6.87 3.65 4.81
N THR A 61 7.62 4.69 5.21
CA THR A 61 8.32 5.58 4.27
C THR A 61 9.28 4.80 3.38
N ALA A 62 10.08 3.89 3.95
CA ALA A 62 10.97 3.03 3.18
C ALA A 62 10.19 2.13 2.20
N TYR A 63 9.08 1.54 2.64
CA TYR A 63 8.26 0.65 1.81
C TYR A 63 7.64 1.35 0.62
N VAL A 64 7.07 2.54 0.83
CA VAL A 64 6.43 3.31 -0.25
C VAL A 64 7.40 4.03 -1.18
N ASP A 65 8.70 4.03 -0.89
CA ASP A 65 9.73 4.59 -1.77
C ASP A 65 10.07 3.64 -2.94
N HIS A 66 9.78 2.34 -2.78
CA HIS A 66 10.17 1.28 -3.72
C HIS A 66 9.13 1.05 -4.82
N GLY A 67 9.57 1.19 -6.08
CA GLY A 67 8.72 0.97 -7.26
C GLY A 67 8.24 -0.48 -7.43
N GLU A 68 9.05 -1.47 -7.05
CA GLU A 68 8.65 -2.88 -7.12
C GLU A 68 7.50 -3.19 -6.15
N HIS A 69 7.51 -2.61 -4.95
CA HIS A 69 6.39 -2.75 -4.01
C HIS A 69 5.09 -2.17 -4.57
N LEU A 70 5.17 -1.03 -5.27
CA LEU A 70 4.01 -0.46 -5.96
C LEU A 70 3.47 -1.41 -7.04
N LYS A 71 4.35 -2.00 -7.87
CA LYS A 71 3.91 -2.95 -8.92
C LYS A 71 3.16 -4.14 -8.33
N ILE A 72 3.65 -4.70 -7.21
CA ILE A 72 2.97 -5.77 -6.49
C ILE A 72 1.57 -5.31 -6.06
N CYS A 73 1.45 -4.13 -5.46
CA CYS A 73 0.16 -3.58 -5.04
C CYS A 73 -0.79 -3.36 -6.23
N MET A 74 -0.29 -2.83 -7.36
CA MET A 74 -1.09 -2.66 -8.57
C MET A 74 -1.57 -3.99 -9.16
N ASN A 75 -0.79 -5.07 -9.03
CA ASN A 75 -1.22 -6.41 -9.41
C ASN A 75 -2.30 -6.96 -8.47
N LEU A 76 -2.23 -6.67 -7.16
CA LEU A 76 -3.29 -7.05 -6.21
C LEU A 76 -4.64 -6.41 -6.54
N LEU A 77 -4.64 -5.17 -7.06
CA LEU A 77 -5.87 -4.52 -7.53
C LEU A 77 -6.55 -5.29 -8.67
N ARG A 78 -5.77 -6.06 -9.44
CA ARG A 78 -6.26 -6.84 -10.58
C ARG A 78 -6.55 -8.31 -10.24
N ASP A 79 -6.48 -8.70 -8.98
CA ASP A 79 -6.75 -10.07 -8.55
C ASP A 79 -8.22 -10.44 -8.79
N ASP A 80 -8.53 -11.69 -9.17
CA ASP A 80 -9.92 -12.10 -9.47
C ASP A 80 -10.85 -12.04 -8.24
N ARG A 81 -10.28 -11.99 -7.03
CA ARG A 81 -11.04 -12.06 -5.77
C ARG A 81 -11.24 -10.66 -5.20
N LYS A 82 -12.48 -10.18 -5.14
CA LYS A 82 -12.86 -8.85 -4.61
C LYS A 82 -12.26 -8.51 -3.26
N MET A 83 -12.21 -9.47 -2.33
CA MET A 83 -11.61 -9.24 -1.01
C MET A 83 -10.09 -9.04 -1.06
N VAL A 84 -9.38 -9.64 -2.02
CA VAL A 84 -7.94 -9.38 -2.23
C VAL A 84 -7.76 -8.00 -2.85
N GLN A 85 -8.59 -7.65 -3.83
CA GLN A 85 -8.58 -6.32 -4.45
C GLN A 85 -8.78 -5.22 -3.39
N TYR A 86 -9.75 -5.39 -2.50
CA TYR A 86 -10.06 -4.43 -1.42
C TYR A 86 -8.89 -4.23 -0.45
N GLU A 87 -8.28 -5.32 0.04
CA GLU A 87 -7.09 -5.19 0.90
C GLU A 87 -5.90 -4.60 0.11
N GLY A 88 -5.76 -4.94 -1.17
CA GLY A 88 -4.75 -4.36 -2.08
C GLY A 88 -4.92 -2.84 -2.24
N PHE A 89 -6.17 -2.36 -2.28
CA PHE A 89 -6.51 -0.94 -2.31
C PHE A 89 -6.04 -0.20 -1.05
N HIS A 90 -6.20 -0.79 0.13
CA HIS A 90 -5.73 -0.19 1.38
C HIS A 90 -4.20 -0.06 1.46
N VAL A 91 -3.45 -0.92 0.79
CA VAL A 91 -1.99 -0.76 0.69
C VAL A 91 -1.64 0.25 -0.41
N PHE A 92 -2.29 0.16 -1.57
CA PHE A 92 -2.08 1.06 -2.70
C PHE A 92 -2.34 2.53 -2.34
N LYS A 93 -3.38 2.82 -1.53
CA LYS A 93 -3.69 4.19 -1.12
C LYS A 93 -2.53 4.87 -0.38
N VAL A 94 -1.72 4.11 0.36
CA VAL A 94 -0.56 4.65 1.10
C VAL A 94 0.50 5.19 0.13
N PHE A 95 0.74 4.52 -1.00
CA PHE A 95 1.65 5.00 -2.04
C PHE A 95 1.17 6.30 -2.66
N VAL A 96 -0.12 6.39 -2.99
CA VAL A 96 -0.70 7.56 -3.65
C VAL A 96 -0.89 8.73 -2.68
N ALA A 97 -1.17 8.46 -1.40
CA ALA A 97 -1.31 9.47 -0.36
C ALA A 97 0.04 10.05 0.11
N ASN A 98 1.17 9.36 -0.11
CA ASN A 98 2.49 9.88 0.27
C ASN A 98 2.79 11.20 -0.46
N PRO A 99 2.98 12.34 0.22
CA PRO A 99 3.32 13.60 -0.44
C PRO A 99 4.73 13.61 -1.03
N HIS A 100 5.65 12.80 -0.49
CA HIS A 100 7.06 12.73 -0.89
C HIS A 100 7.37 11.45 -1.67
N LYS A 101 6.58 11.16 -2.72
CA LYS A 101 6.75 9.96 -3.56
C LYS A 101 8.14 9.94 -4.21
N SER A 102 8.79 8.78 -4.24
CA SER A 102 10.04 8.61 -4.99
C SER A 102 9.86 8.86 -6.49
N ILE A 103 10.94 9.20 -7.18
CA ILE A 103 10.93 9.33 -8.65
C ILE A 103 10.49 8.02 -9.32
N ALA A 104 10.89 6.86 -8.77
CA ALA A 104 10.50 5.56 -9.30
C ALA A 104 8.98 5.35 -9.22
N VAL A 105 8.38 5.64 -8.06
CA VAL A 105 6.94 5.55 -7.82
C VAL A 105 6.18 6.53 -8.71
N GLN A 106 6.63 7.78 -8.79
CA GLN A 106 6.03 8.77 -9.68
C GLN A 106 6.05 8.29 -11.14
N LYS A 107 7.19 7.82 -11.66
CA LYS A 107 7.29 7.30 -13.02
C LYS A 107 6.26 6.20 -13.30
N ILE A 108 6.12 5.22 -12.40
CA ILE A 108 5.16 4.12 -12.56
C ILE A 108 3.72 4.65 -12.60
N LEU A 109 3.34 5.53 -11.67
CA LEU A 109 2.00 6.13 -11.64
C LEU A 109 1.72 6.96 -12.91
N LEU A 110 2.70 7.73 -13.39
CA LEU A 110 2.59 8.56 -14.59
C LEU A 110 2.44 7.71 -15.86
N MET A 111 3.29 6.69 -16.02
CA MET A 111 3.24 5.77 -17.16
C MET A 111 1.92 5.02 -17.29
N ASN A 112 1.22 4.81 -16.16
CA ASN A 112 -0.06 4.09 -16.12
C ASN A 112 -1.26 5.01 -15.88
N ARG A 113 -1.07 6.34 -15.88
CA ARG A 113 -2.05 7.31 -15.38
C ARG A 113 -3.45 7.12 -15.95
N GLU A 114 -3.58 7.12 -17.27
CA GLU A 114 -4.90 7.04 -17.93
C GLU A 114 -5.60 5.72 -17.59
N LYS A 115 -4.91 4.60 -17.75
CA LYS A 115 -5.43 3.27 -17.44
C LYS A 115 -5.82 3.14 -15.98
N LEU A 116 -5.03 3.71 -15.07
CA LEU A 116 -5.26 3.68 -13.64
C LEU A 116 -6.47 4.54 -13.24
N LEU A 117 -6.66 5.71 -13.84
CA LEU A 117 -7.83 6.55 -13.62
C LEU A 117 -9.12 5.86 -14.11
N THR A 118 -9.10 5.28 -15.31
CA THR A 118 -10.24 4.51 -15.83
C THR A 118 -10.53 3.29 -14.96
N PHE A 119 -9.49 2.57 -14.54
CA PHE A 119 -9.63 1.41 -13.66
C PHE A 119 -10.26 1.77 -12.31
N LEU A 120 -9.74 2.82 -11.65
CA LEU A 120 -10.20 3.23 -10.32
C LEU A 120 -11.65 3.75 -10.34
N ALA A 121 -12.11 4.35 -11.44
CA ALA A 121 -13.50 4.83 -11.55
C ALA A 121 -14.55 3.69 -11.43
N HIS A 122 -14.20 2.49 -11.88
CA HIS A 122 -15.06 1.30 -11.84
C HIS A 122 -14.63 0.28 -10.78
N PHE A 123 -13.63 0.62 -9.96
CA PHE A 123 -13.06 -0.30 -9.00
C PHE A 123 -14.02 -0.56 -7.84
N LEU A 124 -14.44 -1.82 -7.69
CA LEU A 124 -15.40 -2.28 -6.67
C LEU A 124 -16.68 -1.40 -6.62
N GLU A 125 -17.19 -1.00 -7.78
CA GLU A 125 -18.37 -0.13 -7.90
C GLU A 125 -19.66 -0.73 -7.29
N ASP A 126 -19.69 -2.04 -7.07
CA ASP A 126 -20.77 -2.73 -6.38
C ASP A 126 -20.81 -2.47 -4.86
N ARG A 127 -19.76 -1.86 -4.29
CA ARG A 127 -19.65 -1.55 -2.86
C ARG A 127 -20.18 -0.16 -2.55
N THR A 128 -21.49 0.02 -2.65
CA THR A 128 -22.16 1.32 -2.50
C THR A 128 -22.49 1.71 -1.06
N ASP A 129 -22.37 0.79 -0.11
CA ASP A 129 -22.65 0.96 1.32
C ASP A 129 -21.44 1.41 2.15
N ASP A 130 -20.25 1.44 1.54
CA ASP A 130 -19.00 1.87 2.18
C ASP A 130 -18.61 3.28 1.71
N GLU A 131 -19.21 4.30 2.32
CA GLU A 131 -18.92 5.72 2.03
C GLU A 131 -17.44 6.05 2.20
N GLN A 132 -16.78 5.47 3.21
CA GLN A 132 -15.35 5.70 3.44
C GLN A 132 -14.51 5.21 2.26
N PHE A 133 -14.80 4.02 1.72
CA PHE A 133 -14.11 3.51 0.55
C PHE A 133 -14.33 4.41 -0.68
N ILE A 134 -15.57 4.86 -0.90
CA ILE A 134 -15.91 5.75 -2.01
C ILE A 134 -15.11 7.06 -1.93
N ASP A 135 -15.08 7.70 -0.76
CA ASP A 135 -14.32 8.92 -0.51
C ASP A 135 -12.81 8.72 -0.71
N GLU A 136 -12.26 7.61 -0.18
CA GLU A 136 -10.85 7.28 -0.35
C GLU A 136 -10.51 7.06 -1.83
N ARG A 137 -11.36 6.35 -2.57
CA ARG A 137 -11.18 6.07 -4.01
C ARG A 137 -11.20 7.36 -4.82
N ASP A 138 -12.18 8.22 -4.57
CA ASP A 138 -12.32 9.49 -5.28
C ASP A 138 -11.16 10.45 -4.95
N PHE A 139 -10.68 10.43 -3.69
CA PHE A 139 -9.46 11.12 -3.29
C PHE A 139 -8.24 10.61 -4.08
N LEU A 140 -8.05 9.29 -4.24
CA LEU A 140 -6.94 8.74 -5.01
C LEU A 140 -7.00 9.14 -6.49
N ILE A 141 -8.18 9.09 -7.10
CA ILE A 141 -8.41 9.52 -8.48
C ILE A 141 -7.98 10.98 -8.65
N LYS A 142 -8.39 11.85 -7.72
CA LYS A 142 -8.02 13.27 -7.73
C LYS A 142 -6.51 13.46 -7.57
N GLN A 143 -5.86 12.72 -6.66
CA GLN A 143 -4.41 12.78 -6.45
C GLN A 143 -3.66 12.40 -7.73
N ILE A 144 -4.00 11.27 -8.35
CA ILE A 144 -3.33 10.78 -9.56
C ILE A 144 -3.55 11.73 -10.74
N ARG A 145 -4.77 12.25 -10.90
CA ARG A 145 -5.11 13.22 -11.96
C ARG A 145 -4.30 14.52 -11.83
N ASN A 146 -4.08 14.98 -10.60
CA ASN A 146 -3.39 16.25 -10.31
C ASN A 146 -1.86 16.13 -10.22
N MET A 147 -1.29 14.93 -10.42
CA MET A 147 0.16 14.77 -10.45
C MET A 147 0.78 15.59 -11.61
N PRO A 148 2.00 16.15 -11.45
CA PRO A 148 2.71 16.83 -12.53
C PRO A 148 2.96 15.87 -13.71
N ALA A 149 3.09 16.40 -14.93
CA ALA A 149 3.31 15.57 -16.12
C ALA A 149 4.67 14.84 -16.10
N ASN A 150 5.66 15.42 -15.43
CA ASN A 150 6.99 14.85 -15.26
C ASN A 150 7.26 14.57 -13.77
N PRO A 151 8.05 13.53 -13.44
CA PRO A 151 8.49 13.28 -12.07
C PRO A 151 9.23 14.48 -11.49
N VAL A 152 8.88 14.89 -10.27
CA VAL A 152 9.53 16.00 -9.56
C VAL A 152 10.28 15.43 -8.36
N ALA A 153 11.50 15.90 -8.12
CA ALA A 153 12.27 15.49 -6.95
C ALA A 153 11.51 15.85 -5.67
N PRO A 154 11.28 14.89 -4.75
CA PRO A 154 10.59 15.18 -3.50
C PRO A 154 11.44 16.14 -2.67
N GLN A 155 10.86 17.29 -2.28
CA GLN A 155 11.44 18.15 -1.26
C GLN A 155 11.11 17.53 0.10
N ARG A 156 12.12 16.98 0.78
CA ARG A 156 12.02 16.38 2.12
C ARG A 156 12.30 17.41 3.20
#